data_AF-A0A151ASJ9-F1
#
_entry.id   AF-A0A151ASJ9-F1
#
_cell.length_a   1.000
_cell.length_b   1.000
_cell.length_c   1.000
_cell.angle_alpha   90.00
_cell.angle_beta   90.00
_cell.angle_gamma   90.00
#
_symmetry.space_group_name_H-M   'P 1'
#
loop_
_entity.id
_entity.type
_entity.pdbx_description
1 polymer ?
#
loop_
_entity_poly.entity_id
_entity_poly.type
_entity_poly.pdbx_seq_one_letter_code
_entity_poly.pdbx_strand_id
1 'polypeptide(L)'
;MTRAPSQIEFPGISGRENHQKRSRANQTEKLIHLTVVAEEDIELMAEFGTVALQRGRLARLLEEAYAQDAILDTPRLCVLFPQTHRGIRAILQSFWQKGVLLPVAGMKKENRQLMRNLWAALAIDRYLSGEDLTILRKNLAISTSRWQRWWQGFKELVQNQD
;
A
#
# COMPACT_ATOMS: atom_id res chain seq x y z
N MET A 1 -1.15 -18.73 -16.62
CA MET A 1 -0.86 -17.37 -16.11
C MET A 1 0.62 -17.32 -15.78
N THR A 2 1.38 -16.49 -16.50
CA THR A 2 2.84 -16.41 -16.35
C THR A 2 3.16 -15.20 -15.47
N ARG A 3 3.75 -15.43 -14.31
CA ARG A 3 4.16 -14.36 -13.38
C ARG A 3 5.26 -13.52 -14.01
N ALA A 4 5.23 -12.20 -13.79
CA ALA A 4 6.39 -11.36 -14.09
C ALA A 4 7.53 -11.67 -13.11
N PRO A 5 8.79 -11.37 -13.46
CA PRO A 5 9.90 -11.42 -12.51
C PRO A 5 9.55 -10.64 -11.22
N SER A 6 9.97 -11.16 -10.07
CA SER A 6 9.71 -10.60 -8.73
C SER A 6 8.25 -10.65 -8.24
N GLN A 7 7.34 -11.29 -8.98
CA GLN A 7 5.98 -11.59 -8.49
C GLN A 7 5.89 -12.98 -7.86
N ILE A 8 5.14 -13.09 -6.77
CA ILE A 8 4.80 -14.35 -6.13
C ILE A 8 3.28 -14.52 -6.10
N GLU A 9 2.84 -15.78 -6.02
CA GLU A 9 1.48 -16.09 -5.56
C GLU A 9 1.53 -16.25 -4.05
N PHE A 10 0.58 -15.62 -3.36
CA PHE A 10 0.55 -15.60 -1.91
C PHE A 10 -0.90 -15.69 -1.42
N PRO A 11 -1.20 -16.42 -0.33
CA PRO A 11 -2.55 -16.48 0.20
C PRO A 11 -2.95 -15.16 0.84
N GLY A 12 -4.05 -14.56 0.39
CA GLY A 12 -4.70 -13.40 1.00
C GLY A 12 -6.09 -13.77 1.55
N ILE A 13 -6.62 -12.96 2.46
CA ILE A 13 -8.00 -13.10 2.96
C ILE A 13 -8.91 -12.43 1.94
N SER A 14 -9.85 -13.19 1.37
CA SER A 14 -10.77 -12.70 0.34
C SER A 14 -11.68 -11.60 0.90
N GLY A 15 -11.99 -10.57 0.09
CA GLY A 15 -12.89 -9.47 0.43
C GLY A 15 -12.19 -8.27 1.05
N ARG A 16 -12.36 -7.09 0.44
CA ARG A 16 -11.85 -5.79 0.92
C ARG A 16 -12.34 -5.40 2.33
N GLU A 17 -13.52 -5.89 2.71
CA GLU A 17 -14.19 -5.53 3.97
C GLU A 17 -13.88 -6.46 5.15
N ASN A 18 -12.99 -7.45 4.99
CA ASN A 18 -12.66 -8.40 6.05
C ASN A 18 -11.67 -7.87 7.11
N HIS A 19 -11.69 -6.56 7.33
CA HIS A 19 -10.80 -5.84 8.24
C HIS A 19 -10.98 -6.23 9.72
N GLN A 20 -12.10 -6.86 10.11
CA GLN A 20 -12.43 -7.17 11.50
C GLN A 20 -11.64 -8.39 12.00
N LYS A 21 -11.47 -8.49 13.32
CA LYS A 21 -10.89 -9.70 13.93
C LYS A 21 -11.90 -10.84 13.84
N ARG A 22 -11.52 -11.94 13.17
CA ARG A 22 -12.30 -13.17 13.04
C ARG A 22 -11.39 -14.38 13.25
N SER A 23 -11.98 -15.54 13.55
CA SER A 23 -11.24 -16.81 13.53
C SER A 23 -10.84 -17.17 12.09
N ARG A 24 -9.73 -17.89 11.93
CA ARG A 24 -9.25 -18.32 10.61
C ARG A 24 -10.27 -19.15 9.82
N ALA A 25 -11.04 -20.00 10.50
CA ALA A 25 -12.12 -20.79 9.88
C ALA A 25 -13.19 -19.92 9.18
N ASN A 26 -13.32 -18.65 9.59
CA ASN A 26 -14.27 -17.69 9.03
C ASN A 26 -13.58 -16.64 8.13
N GLN A 27 -12.38 -16.94 7.63
CA GLN A 27 -11.60 -16.10 6.74
C GLN A 27 -11.25 -16.89 5.48
N THR A 28 -12.14 -16.86 4.49
CA THR A 28 -11.89 -17.50 3.19
C THR A 28 -10.62 -16.94 2.58
N GLU A 29 -9.72 -17.82 2.17
CA GLU A 29 -8.46 -17.45 1.55
C GLU A 29 -8.55 -17.58 0.02
N LYS A 30 -7.81 -16.73 -0.68
CA LYS A 30 -7.58 -16.85 -2.13
C LYS A 30 -6.14 -16.51 -2.46
N LEU A 31 -5.65 -17.05 -3.58
CA LEU A 31 -4.33 -16.68 -4.08
C LEU A 31 -4.38 -15.29 -4.72
N ILE A 32 -3.39 -14.47 -4.39
CA ILE A 32 -3.17 -13.15 -4.98
C ILE A 32 -1.73 -13.03 -5.48
N HIS A 33 -1.54 -12.18 -6.47
CA HIS A 33 -0.23 -11.87 -7.04
C HIS A 33 0.35 -10.65 -6.34
N LEU A 34 1.57 -10.79 -5.82
CA LEU A 34 2.25 -9.75 -5.07
C LEU A 34 3.65 -9.51 -5.65
N THR A 35 4.00 -8.26 -5.89
CA THR A 35 5.30 -7.88 -6.45
C THR A 35 6.31 -7.70 -5.31
N VAL A 36 6.98 -8.72 -4.78
CA VAL A 36 7.77 -8.54 -3.53
C VAL A 36 8.94 -7.56 -3.66
N VAL A 37 9.49 -7.39 -4.87
CA VAL A 37 10.56 -6.43 -5.18
C VAL A 37 10.20 -5.70 -6.46
N ALA A 38 10.34 -4.37 -6.47
CA ALA A 38 10.07 -3.54 -7.64
C ALA A 38 11.19 -2.51 -7.83
N GLU A 39 11.37 -1.99 -9.04
CA GLU A 39 12.43 -1.00 -9.37
C GLU A 39 12.34 0.26 -8.49
N GLU A 40 11.11 0.70 -8.19
CA GLU A 40 10.82 1.82 -7.28
C GLU A 40 11.40 1.64 -5.87
N ASP A 41 11.72 0.42 -5.44
CA ASP A 41 12.35 0.17 -4.15
C ASP A 41 13.77 0.79 -4.13
N ILE A 42 14.50 0.68 -5.24
CA ILE A 42 15.86 1.22 -5.38
C ILE A 42 15.81 2.75 -5.35
N GLU A 43 14.87 3.35 -6.06
CA GLU A 43 14.63 4.80 -6.04
C GLU A 43 14.36 5.30 -4.62
N LEU A 44 13.42 4.66 -3.91
CA LEU A 44 13.10 5.02 -2.53
C LEU A 44 14.30 4.89 -1.60
N MET A 45 15.11 3.84 -1.77
CA MET A 45 16.30 3.63 -0.97
C MET A 45 17.35 4.71 -1.25
N ALA A 46 17.57 5.06 -2.52
CA ALA A 46 18.53 6.08 -2.93
C ALA A 46 18.13 7.47 -2.44
N GLU A 47 16.85 7.84 -2.55
CA GLU A 47 16.37 9.19 -2.23
C GLU A 47 16.07 9.38 -0.73
N PHE A 48 15.49 8.37 -0.06
CA PHE A 48 14.93 8.50 1.29
C PHE A 48 15.37 7.41 2.26
N GLY A 49 16.25 6.50 1.84
CA GLY A 49 16.83 5.44 2.66
C GLY A 49 15.95 4.21 2.88
N THR A 50 16.50 3.21 3.55
CA THR A 50 15.88 1.88 3.75
C THR A 50 14.51 1.92 4.42
N VAL A 51 14.27 2.88 5.31
CA VAL A 51 12.97 3.04 5.98
C VAL A 51 11.88 3.40 4.95
N ALA A 52 12.18 4.29 4.01
CA ALA A 52 11.23 4.67 2.97
C ALA A 52 10.97 3.52 2.00
N LEU A 53 12.00 2.77 1.59
CA LEU A 53 11.85 1.54 0.80
C LEU A 53 10.87 0.58 1.49
N GLN A 54 11.08 0.27 2.77
CA GLN A 54 10.23 -0.69 3.49
C GLN A 54 8.78 -0.22 3.57
N ARG A 55 8.56 1.09 3.76
CA ARG A 55 7.23 1.69 3.79
C ARG A 55 6.53 1.62 2.44
N GLY A 56 7.23 2.02 1.37
CA GLY A 56 6.69 2.00 0.01
C GLY A 56 6.33 0.58 -0.43
N ARG A 57 7.24 -0.38 -0.18
CA ARG A 57 6.98 -1.80 -0.44
C ARG A 57 5.75 -2.32 0.31
N LEU A 58 5.63 -2.02 1.60
CA LEU A 58 4.46 -2.45 2.39
C LEU A 58 3.15 -1.86 1.84
N ALA A 59 3.15 -0.57 1.51
CA ALA A 59 1.98 0.09 0.94
C ALA A 59 1.60 -0.52 -0.41
N ARG A 60 2.57 -0.76 -1.31
CA ARG A 60 2.31 -1.40 -2.60
C ARG A 60 1.71 -2.80 -2.45
N LEU A 61 2.25 -3.66 -1.58
CA LEU A 61 1.74 -5.02 -1.42
C LEU A 61 0.29 -5.05 -0.88
N LEU A 62 -0.04 -4.14 0.02
CA LEU A 62 -1.41 -4.02 0.54
C LEU A 62 -2.37 -3.47 -0.51
N GLU A 63 -1.93 -2.51 -1.32
CA GLU A 63 -2.72 -1.97 -2.42
C GLU A 63 -2.94 -3.01 -3.54
N GLU A 64 -1.92 -3.82 -3.87
CA GLU A 64 -2.03 -4.94 -4.81
C GLU A 64 -3.02 -6.01 -4.33
N ALA A 65 -2.98 -6.36 -3.03
CA ALA A 65 -3.96 -7.26 -2.43
C ALA A 65 -5.37 -6.66 -2.52
N TYR A 66 -5.51 -5.39 -2.15
CA TYR A 66 -6.79 -4.67 -2.18
C TYR A 66 -7.37 -4.62 -3.59
N ALA A 67 -6.54 -4.33 -4.60
CA ALA A 67 -6.93 -4.31 -6.01
C ALA A 67 -7.51 -5.66 -6.45
N GLN A 68 -6.97 -6.77 -5.93
CA GLN A 68 -7.43 -8.14 -6.19
C GLN A 68 -8.58 -8.58 -5.28
N ASP A 69 -9.29 -7.66 -4.61
CA ASP A 69 -10.35 -7.95 -3.64
C ASP A 69 -9.89 -8.89 -2.51
N ALA A 70 -8.71 -8.61 -1.96
CA ALA A 70 -8.16 -9.32 -0.81
C ALA A 70 -7.50 -8.35 0.17
N ILE A 71 -7.25 -8.81 1.38
CA ILE A 71 -6.42 -8.12 2.37
C ILE A 71 -5.45 -9.11 3.02
N LEU A 72 -4.41 -8.57 3.67
CA LEU A 72 -3.42 -9.36 4.41
C LEU A 72 -3.64 -9.19 5.92
N ASP A 73 -3.19 -10.16 6.70
CA ASP A 73 -3.09 -10.06 8.16
C ASP A 73 -1.63 -9.91 8.59
N THR A 74 -1.40 -9.51 9.86
CA THR A 74 -0.05 -9.35 10.39
C THR A 74 0.84 -10.59 10.17
N PRO A 75 0.43 -11.84 10.49
CA PRO A 75 1.28 -13.00 10.28
C PRO A 75 1.79 -13.13 8.85
N ARG A 76 0.94 -12.91 7.85
CA ARG A 76 1.31 -12.89 6.44
C ARG A 76 2.32 -11.79 6.13
N LEU A 77 2.10 -10.59 6.66
CA LEU A 77 3.05 -9.49 6.50
C LEU A 77 4.41 -9.80 7.16
N CYS A 78 4.45 -10.48 8.31
CA CYS A 78 5.70 -10.90 8.94
C CYS A 78 6.47 -11.95 8.13
N VAL A 79 5.81 -12.71 7.25
CA VAL A 79 6.49 -13.63 6.31
C VAL A 79 7.16 -12.85 5.18
N LEU A 80 6.49 -11.80 4.69
CA LEU A 80 6.95 -10.99 3.56
C LEU A 80 8.02 -9.96 3.94
N PHE A 81 8.08 -9.56 5.22
CA PHE A 81 8.98 -8.53 5.71
C PHE A 81 9.82 -9.04 6.89
N PRO A 82 11.14 -8.78 6.91
CA PRO A 82 11.98 -9.02 8.08
C PRO A 82 11.74 -7.93 9.13
N GLN A 83 10.50 -7.81 9.60
CA GLN A 83 10.05 -6.82 10.55
C GLN A 83 9.22 -7.47 11.64
N THR A 84 9.29 -6.90 12.84
CA THR A 84 8.42 -7.33 13.94
C THR A 84 6.99 -6.89 13.68
N HIS A 85 6.02 -7.57 14.30
CA HIS A 85 4.63 -7.13 14.32
C HIS A 85 4.49 -5.65 14.75
N ARG A 86 5.26 -5.24 15.78
CA ARG A 86 5.26 -3.84 16.25
C ARG A 86 5.75 -2.87 15.17
N GLY A 87 6.81 -3.24 14.44
CA GLY A 87 7.36 -2.45 13.33
C GLY A 87 6.36 -2.27 12.19
N ILE A 88 5.77 -3.37 11.72
CA ILE A 88 4.73 -3.34 10.67
C ILE A 88 3.57 -2.45 11.09
N ARG A 89 3.08 -2.61 12.33
CA ARG A 89 1.97 -1.82 12.84
C ARG A 89 2.31 -0.33 12.95
N ALA A 90 3.53 0.02 13.35
CA ALA A 90 3.97 1.42 13.42
C ALA A 90 4.00 2.08 12.03
N ILE A 91 4.47 1.35 11.02
CA ILE A 91 4.43 1.82 9.63
C ILE A 91 2.99 2.06 9.19
N LEU A 92 2.12 1.08 9.37
CA LEU A 92 0.71 1.18 8.96
C LEU A 92 -0.02 2.32 9.66
N GLN A 93 0.22 2.51 10.96
CA GLN A 93 -0.37 3.63 11.71
C GLN A 93 0.01 4.97 11.09
N SER A 94 1.26 5.13 10.64
CA SER A 94 1.73 6.37 10.02
C SER A 94 1.05 6.66 8.68
N PHE A 95 0.58 5.64 7.95
CA PHE A 95 -0.20 5.78 6.73
C PHE A 95 -1.66 6.07 7.02
N TRP A 96 -2.26 5.32 7.96
CA TRP A 96 -3.65 5.53 8.36
C TRP A 96 -3.87 6.95 8.89
N GLN A 97 -2.97 7.45 9.74
CA GLN A 97 -3.03 8.85 10.23
C GLN A 97 -3.02 9.89 9.12
N LYS A 98 -2.45 9.57 7.94
CA LYS A 98 -2.45 10.44 6.76
C LYS A 98 -3.67 10.23 5.85
N GLY A 99 -4.59 9.34 6.20
CA GLY A 99 -5.78 9.04 5.41
C GLY A 99 -5.62 7.94 4.36
N VAL A 100 -4.47 7.25 4.29
CA VAL A 100 -4.23 6.26 3.24
C VAL A 100 -4.99 4.97 3.50
N LEU A 101 -5.72 4.49 2.48
CA LEU A 101 -6.46 3.24 2.50
C LEU A 101 -5.52 2.03 2.34
N LEU A 102 -5.04 1.48 3.47
CA LEU A 102 -4.23 0.26 3.53
C LEU A 102 -4.83 -0.71 4.55
N PRO A 103 -5.95 -1.38 4.22
CA PRO A 103 -6.63 -2.25 5.16
C PRO A 103 -5.83 -3.54 5.41
N VAL A 104 -5.87 -3.99 6.66
CA VAL A 104 -5.39 -5.32 7.08
C VAL A 104 -6.46 -6.02 7.90
N ALA A 105 -6.45 -7.34 7.94
CA ALA A 105 -7.38 -8.08 8.79
C ALA A 105 -7.00 -7.93 10.28
N GLY A 106 -8.01 -7.90 11.15
CA GLY A 106 -7.81 -7.75 12.59
C GLY A 106 -7.60 -6.31 13.08
N MET A 107 -7.95 -5.31 12.27
CA MET A 107 -7.88 -3.90 12.65
C MET A 107 -8.90 -3.54 13.73
N LYS A 108 -8.48 -2.65 14.65
CA LYS A 108 -9.42 -1.97 15.56
C LYS A 108 -10.28 -0.96 14.82
N LYS A 109 -11.47 -0.64 15.36
CA LYS A 109 -12.42 0.32 14.73
C LYS A 109 -11.81 1.70 14.53
N GLU A 110 -11.02 2.17 15.49
CA GLU A 110 -10.44 3.52 15.46
C GLU A 110 -9.48 3.67 14.28
N ASN A 111 -8.64 2.65 14.04
CA ASN A 111 -7.71 2.66 12.90
C ASN A 111 -8.44 2.57 11.55
N ARG A 112 -9.59 1.89 11.50
CA ARG A 112 -10.38 1.79 10.27
C ARG A 112 -10.96 3.15 9.86
N GLN A 113 -11.39 3.94 10.83
CA GLN A 113 -11.98 5.27 10.60
C GLN A 113 -10.96 6.32 10.14
N LEU A 114 -9.66 6.04 10.28
CA LEU A 114 -8.61 6.94 9.80
C LEU A 114 -8.40 6.84 8.27
N MET A 115 -8.74 5.70 7.66
CA MET A 115 -8.55 5.48 6.22
C MET A 115 -9.61 6.25 5.42
N ARG A 116 -9.18 6.92 4.35
CA ARG A 116 -10.05 7.78 3.54
C ARG A 116 -9.97 7.45 2.06
N ASN A 117 -8.78 7.57 1.48
CA ASN A 117 -8.59 7.53 0.03
C ASN A 117 -7.50 6.56 -0.38
N LEU A 118 -7.57 6.11 -1.64
CA LEU A 118 -6.48 5.39 -2.30
C LEU A 118 -5.19 6.22 -2.26
N TRP A 119 -4.06 5.52 -2.24
CA TRP A 119 -2.75 6.14 -2.02
C TRP A 119 -2.41 7.17 -3.11
N ALA A 120 -2.65 6.82 -4.37
CA ALA A 120 -2.47 7.73 -5.51
C ALA A 120 -3.38 8.96 -5.42
N ALA A 121 -4.66 8.77 -5.14
CA ALA A 121 -5.65 9.85 -5.07
C ALA A 121 -5.28 10.86 -3.97
N LEU A 122 -4.89 10.37 -2.78
CA LEU A 122 -4.45 11.21 -1.68
C LEU A 122 -3.16 11.97 -1.99
N ALA A 123 -2.22 11.35 -2.71
CA ALA A 123 -0.99 12.01 -3.11
C ALA A 123 -1.27 13.15 -4.11
N ILE A 124 -2.11 12.90 -5.12
CA ILE A 124 -2.48 13.90 -6.13
C ILE A 124 -3.23 15.08 -5.46
N ASP A 125 -4.22 14.80 -4.63
CA ASP A 125 -5.01 15.82 -3.92
C ASP A 125 -4.13 16.75 -3.07
N ARG A 126 -3.19 16.17 -2.30
CA ARG A 126 -2.25 16.95 -1.47
C ARG A 126 -1.27 17.78 -2.30
N TYR A 127 -0.79 17.24 -3.41
CA TYR A 127 0.07 17.99 -4.33
C TYR A 127 -0.68 19.17 -4.96
N LEU A 128 -1.90 18.95 -5.44
CA LEU A 128 -2.76 20.01 -6.00
C LEU A 128 -3.13 21.07 -4.95
N SER A 129 -3.20 20.68 -3.68
CA SER A 129 -3.40 21.58 -2.54
C SER A 129 -2.15 22.38 -2.15
N GLY A 130 -1.04 22.22 -2.88
CA GLY A 130 0.18 23.02 -2.70
C GLY A 130 1.23 22.40 -1.77
N GLU A 131 1.11 21.13 -1.39
CA GLU A 131 2.18 20.46 -0.63
C GLU A 131 3.42 20.24 -1.50
N ASP A 132 4.61 20.53 -0.94
CA ASP A 132 5.88 20.28 -1.63
C ASP A 132 6.02 18.80 -2.01
N LEU A 133 6.36 18.56 -3.28
CA LEU A 133 6.41 17.22 -3.83
C LEU A 133 7.46 16.33 -3.15
N THR A 134 8.61 16.89 -2.78
CA THR A 134 9.68 16.12 -2.13
C THR A 134 9.25 15.67 -0.74
N ILE A 135 8.65 16.59 0.04
CA ILE A 135 8.09 16.31 1.36
C ILE A 135 6.96 15.29 1.26
N LEU A 136 6.02 15.47 0.33
CA LEU A 136 4.90 14.57 0.09
C LEU A 136 5.41 13.15 -0.21
N ARG A 137 6.33 13.02 -1.16
CA ARG A 137 6.89 11.73 -1.57
C ARG A 137 7.65 11.04 -0.46
N LYS A 138 8.46 11.77 0.32
CA LYS A 138 9.15 11.22 1.49
C LYS A 138 8.15 10.72 2.54
N ASN A 139 7.12 11.51 2.82
CA ASN A 139 6.13 11.22 3.87
C ASN A 139 5.20 10.06 3.52
N LEU A 140 4.90 9.89 2.24
CA LEU A 140 4.06 8.84 1.71
C LEU A 140 4.86 7.67 1.13
N ALA A 141 6.19 7.71 1.16
CA ALA A 141 7.08 6.70 0.58
C ALA A 141 6.79 6.41 -0.90
N ILE A 142 6.69 7.48 -1.70
CA ILE A 142 6.42 7.43 -3.14
C ILE A 142 7.71 7.68 -3.91
N SER A 143 8.08 6.76 -4.79
CA SER A 143 9.26 6.87 -5.64
C SER A 143 9.04 7.88 -6.78
N THR A 144 10.10 8.22 -7.51
CA THR A 144 10.02 9.17 -8.62
C THR A 144 9.17 8.60 -9.74
N SER A 145 9.46 7.37 -10.16
CA SER A 145 8.72 6.70 -11.24
C SER A 145 7.27 6.44 -10.89
N ARG A 146 6.96 6.05 -9.63
CA ARG A 146 5.59 5.87 -9.16
C ARG A 146 4.80 7.17 -9.22
N TRP A 147 5.38 8.27 -8.73
CA TRP A 147 4.75 9.60 -8.81
C TRP A 147 4.46 9.99 -10.26
N GLN A 148 5.46 9.87 -11.14
CA GLN A 148 5.31 10.20 -12.56
C GLN A 148 4.17 9.41 -13.21
N ARG A 149 4.07 8.11 -12.93
CA ARG A 149 3.00 7.24 -13.45
C ARG A 149 1.62 7.72 -12.98
N TRP A 150 1.47 8.01 -11.69
CA TRP A 150 0.20 8.49 -11.15
C TRP A 150 -0.18 9.87 -11.68
N TRP A 151 0.78 10.78 -11.76
CA TRP A 151 0.55 12.12 -12.27
C TRP A 151 0.18 12.11 -13.76
N GLN A 152 0.86 11.29 -14.56
CA GLN A 152 0.54 11.12 -15.97
C GLN A 152 -0.86 10.54 -16.16
N GLY A 153 -1.20 9.47 -15.44
CA GLY A 153 -2.55 8.89 -15.50
C GLY A 153 -3.65 9.86 -15.06
N PHE A 154 -3.37 10.71 -14.07
CA PHE A 154 -4.30 11.78 -13.67
C PHE A 154 -4.52 12.81 -14.78
N LYS A 155 -3.44 13.32 -15.40
CA LYS A 155 -3.57 14.28 -16.51
C LYS A 155 -4.37 13.72 -17.68
N GLU A 156 -4.14 12.46 -18.03
CA GLU A 156 -4.90 11.78 -19.10
C GLU A 156 -6.39 11.66 -18.76
N LEU A 157 -6.73 11.36 -17.51
CA LEU A 157 -8.13 11.30 -17.07
C LEU A 157 -8.82 12.67 -17.14
N VAL A 158 -8.14 13.74 -16.75
CA VAL A 158 -8.69 15.10 -16.80
C VAL A 158 -8.88 15.55 -18.26
N GLN A 159 -7.92 15.29 -19.14
CA GLN A 159 -8.01 15.66 -20.56
C GLN A 159 -9.14 14.96 -21.31
N ASN A 160 -9.53 13.76 -20.90
CA ASN A 160 -10.62 13.00 -21.52
C ASN A 160 -12.01 13.36 -20.95
N GLN A 161 -12.11 14.34 -20.04
CA GLN A 161 -13.37 14.85 -19.49
C GLN A 161 -13.80 16.20 -20.08
N ASP A 162 -12.96 16.80 -20.95
CA ASP A 162 -13.26 17.96 -21.80
C ASP A 162 -13.68 17.50 -23.20
#